data_AF-A0A3M6VA05-F1
#
_entry.id   AF-A0A3M6VA05-F1
#
_cell.length_a   1.000
_cell.length_b   1.000
_cell.length_c   1.000
_cell.angle_alpha   90.00
_cell.angle_beta   90.00
_cell.angle_gamma   90.00
#
_symmetry.space_group_name_H-M   'P 1'
#
loop_
_entity.id
_entity.type
_entity.pdbx_description
1 polymer ?
#
loop_
_entity_poly.entity_id
_entity_poly.type
_entity_poly.pdbx_seq_one_letter_code
_entity_poly.pdbx_strand_id
1 'polypeptide(L)'
;MLARNEQWCYVSAVKTLQALGNNDVEGFTIELASLDPDDVFNGKAQAASVINIRGLSILFLVTAEPGRIMKGGRTKRAVRVTFCAHVATIGSSRPSRFRWLNLARNREKADDASNGAVLSRVVQLAQVPKQLPVAVRRRRLDAQVLADLRKVQPSNSRCACCTRRVGVMRAIFSASKGKSSSRGSKRCQLCGFLVCARCVCTVGTGSMSSETSEPSTTGVKHSQAVHLCEHCMQRVDDADYDSYCASNNSLSPLAIQPDRPDTEPVSAAIARALCQTLGNASQEEKPVVIRVIKHLLSPKQEREPSKFRADSVELAKSLTHLAKKQGLSKEIPKPKTTKQGPRVMSYGSSSPEDKSVPPVAGTSGRQYVLQYADLCEDNAAEDAEDTEDTEGAEDTEEFKNGDVVSNLARHPVPADEAHRLQWVDKHRNIVSCIMGLPELHLLCDLARGALKCDDALVSIIGHNAVHVVASTNPAWQGSRIPRDQSMCCHAIMTGAPLLVRFPEADIRFHSMDIVRSGIRFYFGFPVMIMYGDGGRSFAIGTFCCVNAGTTREVSESQYAFVATLAEGVARVMEKFAEELDESC
;
A
#
# COMPACT_ATOMS: atom_id res chain seq x y z
N MET A 1 22.75 45.71 -6.08
CA MET A 1 22.36 45.07 -7.35
C MET A 1 21.70 43.75 -7.01
N LEU A 2 20.43 43.56 -7.37
CA LEU A 2 19.81 42.24 -7.36
C LEU A 2 20.53 41.38 -8.41
N ALA A 3 20.85 40.12 -8.10
CA ALA A 3 21.44 39.20 -9.06
C ALA A 3 20.49 39.07 -10.26
N ARG A 4 21.02 39.15 -11.49
CA ARG A 4 20.21 38.89 -12.69
C ARG A 4 19.82 37.41 -12.71
N ASN A 5 18.63 37.12 -13.21
CA ASN A 5 18.18 35.73 -13.34
C ASN A 5 19.10 34.99 -14.33
N GLU A 6 19.48 33.76 -13.97
CA GLU A 6 20.24 32.87 -14.84
C GLU A 6 19.29 31.86 -15.51
N GLN A 7 19.58 31.48 -16.75
CA GLN A 7 18.77 30.52 -17.50
C GLN A 7 19.66 29.52 -18.23
N TRP A 8 19.30 28.25 -18.14
CA TRP A 8 19.92 27.18 -18.90
C TRP A 8 18.88 26.51 -19.81
N CYS A 9 19.02 26.72 -21.12
CA CYS A 9 18.26 25.99 -22.12
C CYS A 9 19.03 24.72 -22.50
N TYR A 10 18.41 23.56 -22.38
CA TYR A 10 19.06 22.29 -22.68
C TYR A 10 18.11 21.29 -23.31
N VAL A 11 18.67 20.33 -24.04
CA VAL A 11 18.00 19.09 -24.42
C VAL A 11 18.43 17.97 -23.48
N SER A 12 17.51 17.08 -23.13
CA SER A 12 17.81 15.87 -22.37
C SER A 12 17.60 14.62 -23.23
N ALA A 13 18.48 13.64 -23.05
CA ALA A 13 18.35 12.32 -23.67
C ALA A 13 18.65 11.24 -22.64
N VAL A 14 17.87 10.16 -22.66
CA VAL A 14 18.10 8.97 -21.84
C VAL A 14 18.41 7.81 -22.76
N LYS A 15 19.51 7.10 -22.50
CA LYS A 15 19.93 5.96 -23.32
C LYS A 15 20.29 4.78 -22.43
N THR A 16 19.67 3.63 -22.66
CA THR A 16 20.05 2.38 -21.99
C THR A 16 21.41 1.91 -22.49
N LEU A 17 22.26 1.41 -21.58
CA LEU A 17 23.52 0.81 -21.97
C LEU A 17 23.22 -0.51 -22.71
N GLN A 18 23.75 -0.64 -23.93
CA GLN A 18 23.66 -1.90 -24.68
C GLN A 18 24.73 -2.86 -24.17
N ALA A 19 24.34 -4.11 -23.92
CA ALA A 19 25.24 -5.20 -23.56
C ALA A 19 26.33 -5.38 -24.63
N LEU A 20 27.57 -5.03 -24.30
CA LEU A 20 28.73 -5.25 -25.16
C LEU A 20 29.60 -6.38 -24.55
N GLY A 21 29.10 -7.62 -24.62
CA GLY A 21 29.83 -8.84 -24.25
C GLY A 21 29.51 -9.43 -22.87
N ASN A 22 30.15 -10.56 -22.53
CA ASN A 22 29.86 -11.47 -21.39
C ASN A 22 29.91 -10.87 -19.97
N ASN A 23 30.16 -9.56 -19.80
CA ASN A 23 30.09 -8.86 -18.52
C ASN A 23 29.03 -7.77 -18.61
N ASP A 24 27.76 -8.18 -18.50
CA ASP A 24 26.60 -7.29 -18.56
C ASP A 24 26.62 -6.29 -17.40
N VAL A 25 26.96 -5.03 -17.69
CA VAL A 25 26.72 -3.91 -16.77
C VAL A 25 25.38 -3.29 -17.14
N GLU A 26 24.35 -3.70 -16.41
CA GLU A 26 23.02 -3.11 -16.53
C GLU A 26 23.05 -1.64 -16.06
N GLY A 27 22.51 -0.74 -16.88
CA GLY A 27 22.53 0.69 -16.59
C GLY A 27 22.00 1.56 -17.72
N PHE A 28 22.06 2.86 -17.50
CA PHE A 28 21.62 3.86 -18.47
C PHE A 28 22.40 5.18 -18.28
N THR A 29 22.39 6.01 -19.32
CA THR A 29 22.91 7.37 -19.28
C THR A 29 21.79 8.38 -19.36
N ILE A 30 21.97 9.50 -18.67
CA ILE A 30 21.17 10.72 -18.85
C ILE A 30 22.13 11.81 -19.33
N GLU A 31 21.91 12.30 -20.54
CA GLU A 31 22.69 13.36 -21.14
C GLU A 31 21.89 14.66 -21.16
N LEU A 32 22.53 15.78 -20.82
CA LEU A 32 21.98 17.13 -20.88
C LEU A 32 22.95 17.98 -21.67
N ALA A 33 22.50 18.62 -22.75
CA ALA A 33 23.35 19.47 -23.56
C ALA A 33 22.72 20.85 -23.74
N SER A 34 23.51 21.91 -23.51
CA SER A 34 23.12 23.29 -23.76
C SER A 34 22.66 23.48 -25.21
N LEU A 35 21.52 24.15 -25.37
CA LEU A 35 21.03 24.66 -26.66
C LEU A 35 21.32 26.16 -26.76
N ASP A 36 21.43 26.68 -27.98
CA ASP A 36 21.44 28.12 -28.16
C ASP A 36 20.04 28.68 -27.81
N PRO A 37 19.94 29.71 -26.94
CA PRO A 37 18.68 30.38 -26.66
C PRO A 37 17.90 30.80 -27.92
N ASP A 38 18.60 31.20 -28.98
CA ASP A 38 17.96 31.61 -30.24
C ASP A 38 17.24 30.43 -30.90
N ASP A 39 17.76 29.20 -30.81
CA ASP A 39 17.13 28.00 -31.35
C ASP A 39 15.86 27.61 -30.59
N VAL A 40 15.81 27.91 -29.29
CA VAL A 40 14.68 27.56 -28.41
C VAL A 40 13.56 28.60 -28.48
N PHE A 41 13.90 29.87 -28.63
CA PHE A 41 12.95 30.99 -28.58
C PHE A 41 12.65 31.63 -29.95
N ASN A 42 13.01 30.98 -31.05
CA ASN A 42 12.65 31.45 -32.40
C ASN A 42 11.15 31.83 -32.48
N GLY A 43 10.87 33.12 -32.75
CA GLY A 43 9.51 33.67 -32.86
C GLY A 43 8.81 34.04 -31.54
N LYS A 44 9.48 33.94 -30.38
CA LYS A 44 8.95 34.32 -29.06
C LYS A 44 9.71 35.51 -28.48
N ALA A 45 9.03 36.37 -27.72
CA ALA A 45 9.68 37.46 -26.99
C ALA A 45 10.56 36.88 -25.88
N GLN A 46 11.86 37.17 -25.91
CA GLN A 46 12.80 36.80 -24.85
C GLN A 46 12.68 37.81 -23.69
N ALA A 47 12.70 37.34 -22.44
CA ALA A 47 12.68 38.23 -21.29
C ALA A 47 13.92 39.15 -21.32
N ALA A 48 13.70 40.46 -21.17
CA ALA A 48 14.80 41.40 -21.02
C ALA A 48 15.57 41.08 -19.72
N SER A 49 16.91 41.01 -19.79
CA SER A 49 17.85 40.86 -18.66
C SER A 49 18.07 39.45 -18.04
N VAL A 50 18.24 38.40 -18.85
CA VAL A 50 18.62 37.05 -18.37
C VAL A 50 20.06 36.69 -18.78
N ILE A 51 20.81 36.08 -17.87
CA ILE A 51 22.16 35.54 -18.12
C ILE A 51 22.04 34.08 -18.59
N ASN A 52 22.56 33.77 -19.78
CA ASN A 52 22.42 32.42 -20.36
C ASN A 52 23.63 31.52 -20.03
N ILE A 53 23.37 30.31 -19.54
CA ILE A 53 24.36 29.26 -19.33
C ILE A 53 24.52 28.48 -20.65
N ARG A 54 25.64 28.71 -21.34
CA ARG A 54 25.96 28.09 -22.63
C ARG A 54 27.17 27.15 -22.53
N GLY A 55 27.33 26.29 -23.54
CA GLY A 55 28.52 25.44 -23.69
C GLY A 55 28.66 24.37 -22.62
N LEU A 56 27.58 24.02 -21.92
CA LEU A 56 27.58 23.01 -20.87
C LEU A 56 26.96 21.71 -21.39
N SER A 57 27.72 20.62 -21.28
CA SER A 57 27.23 19.25 -21.51
C SER A 57 27.45 18.43 -20.25
N ILE A 58 26.43 17.69 -19.83
CA ILE A 58 26.43 16.86 -18.62
C ILE A 58 26.01 15.45 -19.01
N LEU A 59 26.65 14.48 -18.37
CA LEU A 59 26.35 13.07 -18.47
C LEU A 59 26.26 12.48 -17.06
N PHE A 60 25.12 11.89 -16.72
CA PHE A 60 24.98 10.99 -15.59
C PHE A 60 25.04 9.56 -16.12
N LEU A 61 26.05 8.80 -15.70
CA LEU A 61 26.13 7.36 -15.94
C LEU A 61 25.62 6.62 -14.70
N VAL A 62 24.54 5.87 -14.86
CA VAL A 62 23.90 5.09 -13.80
C VAL A 62 24.14 3.62 -14.09
N THR A 63 24.81 2.92 -13.17
CA THR A 63 25.17 1.50 -13.32
C THR A 63 24.81 0.73 -12.07
N ALA A 64 24.29 -0.48 -12.22
CA ALA A 64 24.08 -1.39 -11.11
C ALA A 64 25.44 -1.83 -10.54
N GLU A 65 25.58 -1.79 -9.20
CA GLU A 65 26.72 -2.45 -8.56
C GLU A 65 26.39 -3.93 -8.32
N PRO A 66 27.37 -4.84 -8.52
CA PRO A 66 27.17 -6.26 -8.25
C PRO A 66 26.72 -6.45 -6.80
N GLY A 67 25.58 -7.13 -6.62
CA GLY A 67 24.96 -7.32 -5.32
C GLY A 67 25.88 -8.04 -4.35
N ARG A 68 26.08 -7.48 -3.15
CA ARG A 68 26.77 -8.18 -2.07
C ARG A 68 25.77 -9.05 -1.32
N ILE A 69 26.03 -10.36 -1.26
CA ILE A 69 25.25 -11.30 -0.45
C ILE A 69 25.58 -11.02 1.02
N MET A 70 24.58 -10.64 1.82
CA MET A 70 24.72 -10.48 3.27
C MET A 70 24.35 -11.78 4.00
N LYS A 71 24.79 -11.91 5.26
CA LYS A 71 24.32 -12.97 6.18
C LYS A 71 22.78 -12.96 6.21
N GLY A 72 22.16 -14.12 5.97
CA GLY A 72 20.69 -14.25 5.85
C GLY A 72 20.13 -14.24 4.42
N GLY A 73 20.98 -14.37 3.40
CA GLY A 73 20.55 -14.54 1.99
C GLY A 73 19.98 -13.27 1.33
N ARG A 74 20.12 -12.09 1.98
CA ARG A 74 19.70 -10.81 1.41
C ARG A 74 20.79 -10.22 0.52
N THR A 75 20.51 -10.00 -0.75
CA THR A 75 21.39 -9.26 -1.67
C THR A 75 21.11 -7.76 -1.58
N LYS A 76 22.08 -6.99 -1.10
CA LYS A 76 21.96 -5.53 -1.11
C LYS A 76 22.21 -5.02 -2.52
N ARG A 77 21.18 -4.45 -3.14
CA ARG A 77 21.27 -3.77 -4.44
C ARG A 77 21.77 -2.35 -4.22
N ALA A 78 22.77 -1.96 -4.98
CA ALA A 78 23.31 -0.60 -4.96
C ALA A 78 23.46 -0.11 -6.40
N VAL A 79 23.39 1.20 -6.57
CA VAL A 79 23.54 1.85 -7.86
C VAL A 79 24.65 2.88 -7.74
N ARG A 80 25.56 2.87 -8.70
CA ARG A 80 26.60 3.87 -8.84
C ARG A 80 26.16 4.94 -9.85
N VAL A 81 26.18 6.19 -9.41
CA VAL A 81 25.93 7.35 -10.25
C VAL A 81 27.24 8.11 -10.44
N THR A 82 27.73 8.16 -11.69
CA THR A 82 28.92 8.91 -12.08
C THR A 82 28.48 10.17 -12.80
N PHE A 83 28.95 11.33 -12.33
CA PHE A 83 28.69 12.64 -12.96
C PHE A 83 29.90 13.05 -13.78
N CYS A 84 29.68 13.31 -15.07
CA CYS A 84 30.65 13.89 -15.97
C CYS A 84 30.09 15.20 -16.52
N ALA A 85 30.92 16.23 -16.63
CA ALA A 85 30.55 17.49 -17.24
C ALA A 85 31.67 18.01 -18.13
N HIS A 86 31.28 18.56 -19.27
CA HIS A 86 32.16 19.26 -20.19
C HIS A 86 31.68 20.70 -20.31
N VAL A 87 32.59 21.64 -20.10
CA VAL A 87 32.34 23.07 -20.28
C VAL A 87 33.20 23.54 -21.44
N ALA A 88 32.57 23.84 -22.57
CA ALA A 88 33.25 24.42 -23.71
C ALA A 88 33.75 25.81 -23.32
N THR A 89 35.07 25.99 -23.30
CA THR A 89 35.66 27.32 -23.11
C THR A 89 35.35 28.15 -24.35
N ILE A 90 34.36 29.04 -24.24
CA ILE A 90 34.13 30.06 -25.25
C ILE A 90 35.37 30.96 -25.23
N GLY A 91 36.12 30.95 -26.33
CA GLY A 91 37.32 31.76 -26.47
C GLY A 91 37.01 33.21 -26.08
N SER A 92 37.86 33.78 -25.22
CA SER A 92 37.79 35.17 -24.78
C SER A 92 37.75 36.11 -25.97
N SER A 93 36.56 36.40 -26.49
CA SER A 93 36.34 37.61 -27.25
C SER A 93 36.27 38.71 -26.21
N ARG A 94 37.45 39.29 -25.89
CA ARG A 94 37.56 40.54 -25.15
C ARG A 94 36.42 41.45 -25.59
N PRO A 95 35.58 41.98 -24.69
CA PRO A 95 34.61 42.98 -25.09
C PRO A 95 35.42 44.13 -25.69
N SER A 96 35.22 44.40 -26.98
CA SER A 96 35.84 45.55 -27.63
C SER A 96 35.60 46.77 -26.75
N ARG A 97 36.67 47.50 -26.40
CA ARG A 97 36.65 48.70 -25.55
C ARG A 97 35.87 49.87 -26.17
N PHE A 98 35.22 49.67 -27.32
CA PHE A 98 34.51 50.67 -28.10
C PHE A 98 33.02 50.35 -28.32
N ARG A 99 32.34 49.76 -27.33
CA ARG A 99 30.90 49.42 -27.43
C ARG A 99 29.96 50.65 -27.43
N TRP A 100 30.47 51.86 -27.16
CA TRP A 100 29.68 53.09 -27.11
C TRP A 100 29.44 53.76 -28.48
N LEU A 101 30.04 53.27 -29.57
CA LEU A 101 30.02 53.95 -30.88
C LEU A 101 29.21 53.25 -31.99
N ASN A 102 28.43 52.19 -31.68
CA ASN A 102 27.54 51.58 -32.67
C ASN A 102 26.07 51.80 -32.29
N LEU A 103 25.50 52.86 -32.84
CA LEU A 103 24.06 53.06 -32.96
C LEU A 103 23.55 52.15 -34.10
N ALA A 104 22.44 51.46 -33.87
CA ALA A 104 21.77 50.50 -34.77
C ALA A 104 22.26 49.04 -34.71
N ARG A 105 21.81 48.31 -33.68
CA ARG A 105 21.50 46.88 -33.80
C ARG A 105 20.30 46.55 -32.89
N ASN A 106 19.11 46.39 -33.49
CA ASN A 106 17.85 46.06 -32.81
C ASN A 106 17.81 44.59 -32.32
N ARG A 107 18.73 44.21 -31.42
CA ARG A 107 18.62 43.02 -30.57
C ARG A 107 19.64 43.18 -29.44
N GLU A 108 19.19 43.48 -28.22
CA GLU A 108 20.06 43.33 -27.05
C GLU A 108 20.52 41.88 -27.01
N LYS A 109 21.78 41.65 -27.35
CA LYS A 109 22.39 40.32 -27.35
C LYS A 109 22.36 39.84 -25.90
N ALA A 110 21.64 38.77 -25.61
CA ALA A 110 21.52 38.24 -24.26
C ALA A 110 22.91 38.00 -23.67
N ASP A 111 23.12 38.38 -22.40
CA ASP A 111 24.43 38.26 -21.76
C ASP A 111 24.72 36.79 -21.44
N ASP A 112 25.92 36.33 -21.80
CA ASP A 112 26.37 34.97 -21.49
C ASP A 112 26.99 34.90 -20.09
N ALA A 113 26.76 33.77 -19.41
CA ALA A 113 27.37 33.49 -18.13
C ALA A 113 28.91 33.42 -18.27
N SER A 114 29.63 33.97 -17.29
CA SER A 114 31.09 33.79 -17.23
C SER A 114 31.47 32.32 -17.03
N ASN A 115 32.65 31.90 -17.50
CA ASN A 115 33.14 30.54 -17.27
C ASN A 115 33.15 30.16 -15.77
N GLY A 116 33.43 31.12 -14.88
CA GLY A 116 33.36 30.90 -13.43
C GLY A 116 31.94 30.65 -12.93
N ALA A 117 30.95 31.36 -13.47
CA ALA A 117 29.53 31.12 -13.15
C ALA A 117 29.07 29.74 -13.67
N VAL A 118 29.42 29.38 -14.91
CA VAL A 118 29.11 28.05 -15.48
C VAL A 118 29.74 26.95 -14.64
N LEU A 119 31.02 27.07 -14.29
CA LEU A 119 31.72 26.07 -13.46
C LEU A 119 31.09 25.96 -12.06
N SER A 120 30.70 27.07 -11.45
CA SER A 120 29.97 27.08 -10.18
C SER A 120 28.67 26.27 -10.25
N ARG A 121 27.91 26.42 -11.35
CA ARG A 121 26.69 25.64 -11.58
C ARG A 121 26.96 24.17 -11.84
N VAL A 122 28.04 23.84 -12.55
CA VAL A 122 28.48 22.44 -12.73
C VAL A 122 28.76 21.77 -11.38
N VAL A 123 29.47 22.44 -10.48
CA VAL A 123 29.75 21.91 -9.14
C VAL A 123 28.45 21.72 -8.34
N GLN A 124 27.50 22.63 -8.45
CA GLN A 124 26.17 22.47 -7.82
C GLN A 124 25.43 21.24 -8.40
N LEU A 125 25.45 21.06 -9.73
CA LEU A 125 24.84 19.90 -10.39
C LEU A 125 25.53 18.58 -10.00
N ALA A 126 26.85 18.58 -9.83
CA ALA A 126 27.63 17.42 -9.35
C ALA A 126 27.25 17.00 -7.91
N GLN A 127 26.66 17.91 -7.12
CA GLN A 127 26.18 17.61 -5.77
C GLN A 127 24.76 17.06 -5.75
N VAL A 128 23.98 17.21 -6.83
CA VAL A 128 22.58 16.72 -6.92
C VAL A 128 22.45 15.23 -6.62
N PRO A 129 23.35 14.32 -7.08
CA PRO A 129 23.26 12.90 -6.72
C PRO A 129 23.24 12.63 -5.21
N LYS A 130 23.80 13.51 -4.37
CA LYS A 130 23.74 13.39 -2.90
C LYS A 130 22.30 13.49 -2.36
N GLN A 131 21.39 14.11 -3.12
CA GLN A 131 19.98 14.25 -2.78
C GLN A 131 19.12 13.10 -3.33
N LEU A 132 19.68 12.24 -4.18
CA LEU A 132 18.96 11.11 -4.79
C LEU A 132 18.34 10.17 -3.73
N PRO A 133 19.02 9.78 -2.64
CA PRO A 133 18.41 8.94 -1.61
C PRO A 133 17.16 9.58 -0.98
N VAL A 134 17.14 10.91 -0.83
CA VAL A 134 15.97 11.63 -0.29
C VAL A 134 14.80 11.56 -1.28
N ALA A 135 15.07 11.76 -2.57
CA ALA A 135 14.05 11.64 -3.62
C ALA A 135 13.51 10.21 -3.75
N VAL A 136 14.39 9.21 -3.69
CA VAL A 136 14.03 7.78 -3.70
C VAL A 136 13.15 7.44 -2.50
N ARG A 137 13.55 7.87 -1.29
CA ARG A 137 12.74 7.63 -0.08
C ARG A 137 11.37 8.27 -0.15
N ARG A 138 11.23 9.48 -0.73
CA ARG A 138 9.92 10.10 -0.98
C ARG A 138 9.04 9.22 -1.87
N ARG A 139 9.57 8.74 -3.00
CA ARG A 139 8.83 7.84 -3.89
C ARG A 139 8.49 6.49 -3.24
N ARG A 140 9.40 5.92 -2.46
CA ARG A 140 9.15 4.68 -1.70
C ARG A 140 8.05 4.85 -0.65
N LEU A 141 7.93 6.05 -0.07
CA LEU A 141 6.85 6.41 0.85
C LEU A 141 5.50 6.56 0.15
N ASP A 142 5.45 6.96 -1.12
CA ASP A 142 4.21 7.00 -1.91
C ASP A 142 3.60 5.59 -2.12
N ALA A 143 4.42 4.54 -2.00
CA ALA A 143 3.96 3.14 -2.02
C ALA A 143 3.39 2.66 -0.67
N GLN A 144 3.63 3.39 0.43
CA GLN A 144 3.25 2.95 1.77
C GLN A 144 1.86 3.44 2.18
N VAL A 145 1.16 2.65 2.99
CA VAL A 145 -0.06 3.08 3.68
C VAL A 145 0.29 3.64 5.05
N LEU A 146 0.32 4.97 5.16
CA LEU A 146 0.57 5.66 6.42
C LEU A 146 -0.58 5.47 7.42
N ALA A 147 -0.25 5.47 8.70
CA ALA A 147 -1.20 5.45 9.81
C ALA A 147 -1.96 6.78 9.90
N ASP A 148 -3.29 6.71 10.03
CA ASP A 148 -4.07 7.87 10.47
C ASP A 148 -3.86 8.06 11.97
N LEU A 149 -2.92 8.95 12.31
CA LEU A 149 -2.54 9.23 13.70
C LEU A 149 -3.69 9.79 14.56
N ARG A 150 -4.83 10.18 13.96
CA ARG A 150 -6.03 10.57 14.71
C ARG A 150 -6.81 9.36 15.21
N LYS A 151 -6.78 8.26 14.44
CA LYS A 151 -7.49 7.00 14.75
C LYS A 151 -6.60 6.02 15.51
N VAL A 152 -5.29 6.06 15.26
CA VAL A 152 -4.30 5.21 15.93
C VAL A 152 -3.81 5.91 17.18
N GLN A 153 -3.86 5.24 18.33
CA GLN A 153 -3.23 5.73 19.56
C GLN A 153 -1.93 4.95 19.84
N PRO A 154 -0.87 5.63 20.33
CA PRO A 154 0.36 4.93 20.69
C PRO A 154 0.15 4.18 22.01
N SER A 155 0.55 2.92 22.07
CA SER A 155 0.53 2.12 23.30
C SER A 155 1.87 2.14 24.05
N ASN A 156 2.93 2.72 23.46
CA ASN A 156 4.28 2.66 24.01
C ASN A 156 4.65 3.89 24.84
N SER A 157 5.27 3.66 26.01
CA SER A 157 5.85 4.72 26.87
C SER A 157 7.36 4.92 26.67
N ARG A 158 7.99 4.05 25.87
CA ARG A 158 9.41 4.03 25.53
C ARG A 158 9.60 4.17 24.02
N CYS A 159 10.68 4.81 23.58
CA CYS A 159 10.99 5.01 22.17
C CYS A 159 10.98 3.66 21.43
N ALA A 160 10.28 3.59 20.30
CA ALA A 160 10.19 2.37 19.48
C ALA A 160 11.52 1.89 18.86
N CYS A 161 12.64 2.55 19.16
CA CYS A 161 13.98 2.21 18.64
C CYS A 161 14.94 1.99 19.81
N CYS A 162 15.33 3.07 20.49
CA CYS A 162 16.33 3.00 21.57
C CYS A 162 15.76 2.73 22.97
N THR A 163 14.46 2.39 23.08
CA THR A 163 13.74 2.10 24.34
C THR A 163 13.82 3.16 25.47
N ARG A 164 14.45 4.32 25.23
CA ARG A 164 14.46 5.47 26.16
C ARG A 164 13.05 5.96 26.44
N ARG A 165 12.75 6.35 27.68
CA ARG A 165 11.44 6.91 28.06
C ARG A 165 11.11 8.12 27.19
N VAL A 166 9.87 8.18 26.71
CA VAL A 166 9.33 9.29 25.93
C VAL A 166 8.17 9.91 26.70
N GLY A 167 8.14 11.25 26.78
CA GLY A 167 7.14 11.96 27.58
C GLY A 167 5.75 11.89 26.95
N VAL A 168 4.92 10.92 27.38
CA VAL A 168 3.55 10.68 26.88
C VAL A 168 2.67 11.93 27.03
N MET A 169 2.77 12.63 28.18
CA MET A 169 1.99 13.85 28.47
C MET A 169 2.36 15.06 27.60
N ARG A 170 3.55 15.12 27.00
CA ARG A 170 3.92 16.24 26.11
C ARG A 170 3.49 15.99 24.66
N ALA A 171 3.36 14.72 24.26
CA ALA A 171 3.05 14.32 22.88
C ALA A 171 1.55 14.41 22.54
N ILE A 172 0.66 14.09 23.48
CA ILE A 172 -0.80 14.07 23.27
C ILE A 172 -1.39 15.48 23.21
N PHE A 173 -0.87 16.43 24.02
CA PHE A 173 -1.39 17.80 24.11
C PHE A 173 -0.71 18.83 23.20
N SER A 174 0.27 18.43 22.37
CA SER A 174 0.95 19.34 21.44
C SER A 174 0.18 19.62 20.14
N ALA A 175 -0.97 18.98 19.92
CA ALA A 175 -1.80 19.24 18.75
C ALA A 175 -2.57 20.57 18.79
N SER A 176 -2.71 21.20 19.96
CA SER A 176 -3.58 22.38 20.16
C SER A 176 -2.85 23.72 20.33
N LYS A 177 -1.51 23.75 20.41
CA LYS A 177 -0.75 24.99 20.52
C LYS A 177 0.41 25.00 19.53
N GLY A 178 0.31 25.82 18.48
CA GLY A 178 1.26 25.98 17.37
C GLY A 178 2.65 26.52 17.75
N LYS A 179 3.32 25.92 18.74
CA LYS A 179 4.75 26.11 19.00
C LYS A 179 5.50 24.83 18.65
N SER A 180 6.10 24.84 17.46
CA SER A 180 7.08 23.85 17.00
C SER A 180 8.30 23.86 17.92
N SER A 181 8.25 23.10 19.02
CA SER A 181 9.46 22.76 19.77
C SER A 181 10.12 21.55 19.10
N SER A 182 11.30 21.76 18.53
CA SER A 182 12.16 20.76 17.87
C SER A 182 12.71 19.69 18.81
N ARG A 183 12.35 19.70 20.10
CA ARG A 183 12.90 18.84 21.16
C ARG A 183 11.92 17.79 21.70
N GLY A 184 10.71 17.68 21.15
CA GLY A 184 9.70 16.70 21.58
C GLY A 184 9.80 15.33 20.87
N SER A 185 9.31 14.27 21.53
CA SER A 185 9.06 12.98 20.87
C SER A 185 8.06 13.14 19.73
N LYS A 186 8.25 12.38 18.65
CA LYS A 186 7.39 12.37 17.46
C LYS A 186 6.64 11.04 17.37
N ARG A 187 5.60 10.99 16.54
CA ARG A 187 4.87 9.76 16.21
C ARG A 187 5.30 9.27 14.84
N CYS A 188 5.69 8.01 14.74
CA CYS A 188 6.02 7.39 13.47
C CYS A 188 4.74 7.22 12.63
N GLN A 189 4.70 7.79 11.42
CA GLN A 189 3.56 7.69 10.51
C GLN A 189 3.39 6.31 9.87
N LEU A 190 4.33 5.37 10.05
CA LEU A 190 4.18 4.00 9.58
C LEU A 190 3.63 3.09 10.69
N CYS A 191 4.33 2.96 11.82
CA CYS A 191 3.89 2.05 12.90
C CYS A 191 2.90 2.67 13.89
N GLY A 192 2.86 4.00 14.02
CA GLY A 192 1.97 4.71 14.96
C GLY A 192 2.57 4.97 16.35
N PHE A 193 3.73 4.38 16.66
CA PHE A 193 4.41 4.49 17.96
C PHE A 193 5.17 5.81 18.17
N LEU A 194 5.43 6.13 19.45
CA LEU A 194 6.27 7.25 19.85
C LEU A 194 7.78 6.98 19.64
N VAL A 195 8.50 8.00 19.17
CA VAL A 195 9.92 7.96 18.82
C VAL A 195 10.61 9.19 19.40
N CYS A 196 11.80 9.03 19.98
CA CYS A 196 12.58 10.15 20.49
C CYS A 196 13.16 11.00 19.35
N ALA A 197 13.60 12.23 19.68
CA ALA A 197 14.16 13.16 18.71
C ALA A 197 15.45 12.65 18.03
N ARG A 198 16.16 11.67 18.61
CA ARG A 198 17.37 11.08 18.02
C ARG A 198 17.08 9.98 17.01
N CYS A 199 16.02 9.20 17.22
CA CYS A 199 15.68 8.04 16.37
C CYS A 199 14.60 8.35 15.33
N VAL A 200 14.20 9.62 15.19
CA VAL A 200 13.21 10.04 14.20
C VAL A 200 13.89 10.42 12.90
N CYS A 201 13.54 9.73 11.82
CA CYS A 201 13.88 10.11 10.46
C CYS A 201 12.77 11.00 9.92
N THR A 202 13.11 12.19 9.39
CA THR A 202 12.14 13.09 8.77
C THR A 202 12.39 13.21 7.29
N VAL A 203 11.37 12.95 6.48
CA VAL A 203 11.40 13.05 5.01
C VAL A 203 10.43 14.16 4.60
N GLY A 204 10.89 15.13 3.78
CA GLY A 204 10.03 16.16 3.19
C GLY A 204 10.24 17.60 3.69
N THR A 205 10.90 17.81 4.84
CA THR A 205 11.22 19.17 5.32
C THR A 205 12.58 19.63 4.80
N GLY A 206 12.58 20.49 3.77
CA GLY A 206 13.75 21.30 3.43
C GLY A 206 14.89 20.58 2.70
N SER A 207 14.78 20.51 1.36
CA SER A 207 15.94 20.63 0.47
C SER A 207 15.51 21.05 -0.93
N MET A 208 14.56 21.97 -1.04
CA MET A 208 14.35 22.76 -2.25
C MET A 208 14.09 24.18 -1.76
N SER A 209 15.14 25.00 -1.78
CA SER A 209 15.00 26.44 -1.68
C SER A 209 14.02 26.89 -2.75
N SER A 210 12.95 27.55 -2.30
CA SER A 210 12.06 28.45 -3.02
C SER A 210 12.43 28.71 -4.49
N GLU A 211 11.85 27.94 -5.40
CA GLU A 211 11.46 28.46 -6.72
C GLU A 211 10.06 27.93 -7.02
N THR A 212 9.19 28.87 -7.34
CA THR A 212 7.80 28.71 -7.79
C THR A 212 7.68 27.64 -8.87
N SER A 213 7.25 26.44 -8.48
CA SER A 213 6.64 25.47 -9.39
C SER A 213 5.15 25.43 -9.08
N GLU A 214 4.34 25.74 -10.07
CA GLU A 214 2.89 25.57 -10.03
C GLU A 214 2.51 24.16 -9.55
N PRO A 215 1.35 24.00 -8.88
CA PRO A 215 0.88 22.69 -8.48
C PRO A 215 0.55 21.87 -9.72
N SER A 216 1.51 21.11 -10.22
CA SER A 216 1.23 20.03 -11.17
C SER A 216 0.27 19.08 -10.47
N THR A 217 -0.89 18.87 -11.08
CA THR A 217 -2.01 18.04 -10.59
C THR A 217 -1.66 16.54 -10.45
N THR A 218 -0.40 16.17 -10.63
CA THR A 218 0.07 14.78 -10.57
C THR A 218 1.37 14.71 -9.77
N GLY A 219 1.28 14.17 -8.54
CA GLY A 219 2.43 13.56 -7.89
C GLY A 219 3.18 14.38 -6.85
N VAL A 220 2.53 14.70 -5.72
CA VAL A 220 3.13 14.55 -4.37
C VAL A 220 1.96 14.39 -3.37
N LYS A 221 1.71 13.20 -2.82
CA LYS A 221 0.64 13.00 -1.82
C LYS A 221 0.97 13.62 -0.45
N HIS A 222 2.24 13.95 -0.22
CA HIS A 222 2.74 14.45 1.06
C HIS A 222 3.42 15.82 0.89
N SER A 223 2.62 16.89 0.89
CA SER A 223 3.11 18.27 1.01
C SER A 223 3.70 18.58 2.40
N GLN A 224 3.60 17.64 3.34
CA GLN A 224 4.03 17.76 4.74
C GLN A 224 5.17 16.78 5.08
N ALA A 225 5.90 17.12 6.15
CA ALA A 225 6.92 16.26 6.73
C ALA A 225 6.36 14.87 7.09
N VAL A 226 7.06 13.82 6.69
CA VAL A 226 6.82 12.45 7.15
C VAL A 226 7.90 12.05 8.16
N HIS A 227 7.50 11.84 9.41
CA HIS A 227 8.30 11.37 10.53
C HIS A 227 8.17 9.86 10.68
N LEU A 228 9.30 9.17 10.63
CA LEU A 228 9.40 7.71 10.74
C LEU A 228 10.39 7.35 11.85
N CYS A 229 10.22 6.18 12.46
CA CYS A 229 11.28 5.61 13.28
C CYS A 229 12.37 5.00 12.37
N GLU A 230 13.59 4.88 12.88
CA GLU A 230 14.72 4.27 12.14
C GLU A 230 14.39 2.87 11.62
N HIS A 231 13.71 2.02 12.40
CA HIS A 231 13.31 0.67 11.95
C HIS A 231 12.33 0.70 10.78
N CYS A 232 11.31 1.58 10.81
CA CYS A 232 10.40 1.74 9.68
C CYS A 232 11.13 2.28 8.45
N MET A 233 12.06 3.22 8.62
CA MET A 233 12.86 3.74 7.52
C MET A 233 13.73 2.65 6.91
N GLN A 234 14.35 1.79 7.73
CA GLN A 234 15.11 0.65 7.25
C GLN A 234 14.26 -0.32 6.45
N ARG A 235 13.03 -0.64 6.90
CA ARG A 235 12.10 -1.49 6.14
C ARG A 235 11.69 -0.88 4.80
N VAL A 236 11.43 0.42 4.77
CA VAL A 236 11.19 1.16 3.52
C VAL A 236 12.43 1.10 2.62
N ASP A 237 13.64 1.10 3.19
CA ASP A 237 14.86 1.00 2.40
C ASP A 237 15.12 -0.42 1.86
N ASP A 238 14.73 -1.45 2.62
CA ASP A 238 14.94 -2.88 2.36
C ASP A 238 13.87 -3.53 1.47
N ALA A 239 12.68 -2.94 1.37
CA ALA A 239 11.59 -3.45 0.54
C ALA A 239 11.92 -3.42 -0.97
N ASP A 240 11.25 -4.28 -1.74
CA ASP A 240 11.42 -4.39 -3.18
C ASP A 240 10.41 -3.52 -3.93
N TYR A 241 10.89 -2.63 -4.80
CA TYR A 241 10.05 -1.68 -5.52
C TYR A 241 10.04 -1.89 -7.03
N ASP A 242 10.67 -2.96 -7.54
CA ASP A 242 10.85 -3.15 -8.98
C ASP A 242 9.51 -3.20 -9.72
N SER A 243 8.57 -4.01 -9.22
CA SER A 243 7.23 -4.14 -9.80
C SER A 243 6.39 -2.86 -9.63
N TYR A 244 6.54 -2.19 -8.48
CA TYR A 244 5.89 -0.90 -8.23
C TYR A 244 6.35 0.16 -9.23
N CYS A 245 7.67 0.29 -9.46
CA CYS A 245 8.25 1.25 -10.39
C CYS A 245 7.97 0.92 -11.86
N ALA A 246 7.87 -0.36 -12.22
CA ALA A 246 7.52 -0.78 -13.58
C ALA A 246 6.06 -0.48 -13.95
N SER A 247 5.17 -0.30 -12.96
CA SER A 247 3.77 0.04 -13.18
C SER A 247 3.60 1.52 -13.60
N ASN A 248 3.93 1.81 -14.86
CA ASN A 248 3.77 3.14 -15.46
C ASN A 248 2.33 3.66 -15.27
N ASN A 249 2.19 4.83 -14.60
CA ASN A 249 0.98 5.65 -14.45
C ASN A 249 -0.08 5.33 -13.38
N SER A 250 0.05 4.31 -12.52
CA SER A 250 -0.91 4.11 -11.42
C SER A 250 -0.37 4.62 -10.08
N LEU A 251 -0.38 5.95 -9.88
CA LEU A 251 0.17 6.64 -8.69
C LEU A 251 -0.52 6.29 -7.35
N SER A 252 -1.48 5.35 -7.34
CA SER A 252 -2.13 4.90 -6.12
C SER A 252 -2.05 3.39 -5.96
N PRO A 253 -1.31 2.89 -4.94
CA PRO A 253 -1.21 1.45 -4.67
C PRO A 253 -2.56 0.80 -4.29
N LEU A 254 -3.59 1.61 -4.00
CA LEU A 254 -4.93 1.20 -3.57
C LEU A 254 -6.03 1.51 -4.60
N ALA A 255 -5.72 1.96 -5.82
CA ALA A 255 -6.74 2.36 -6.79
C ALA A 255 -7.41 1.16 -7.47
N ILE A 256 -8.73 1.06 -7.30
CA ILE A 256 -9.61 0.30 -8.16
C ILE A 256 -9.74 1.05 -9.48
N GLN A 257 -9.65 0.33 -10.60
CA GLN A 257 -9.74 0.91 -11.93
C GLN A 257 -11.22 1.08 -12.32
N PRO A 258 -11.61 2.23 -12.91
CA PRO A 258 -12.96 2.39 -13.41
C PRO A 258 -13.24 1.40 -14.53
N ASP A 259 -14.48 0.93 -14.61
CA ASP A 259 -14.91 0.05 -15.69
C ASP A 259 -14.91 0.78 -17.04
N ARG A 260 -14.75 0.02 -18.13
CA ARG A 260 -14.97 0.57 -19.48
C ARG A 260 -16.46 0.75 -19.73
N PRO A 261 -16.89 1.71 -20.59
CA PRO A 261 -18.30 1.97 -20.86
C PRO A 261 -19.11 0.77 -21.37
N ASP A 262 -18.45 -0.20 -22.01
CA ASP A 262 -19.00 -1.43 -22.58
C ASP A 262 -18.92 -2.63 -21.63
N THR A 263 -18.48 -2.43 -20.39
CA THR A 263 -18.35 -3.50 -19.40
C THR A 263 -19.73 -4.08 -19.09
N GLU A 264 -19.82 -5.41 -19.15
CA GLU A 264 -21.05 -6.11 -18.79
C GLU A 264 -21.43 -5.86 -17.33
N PRO A 265 -22.73 -5.68 -17.02
CA PRO A 265 -23.21 -5.64 -15.64
C PRO A 265 -22.74 -6.85 -14.81
N VAL A 266 -22.28 -6.59 -13.59
CA VAL A 266 -21.76 -7.62 -12.68
C VAL A 266 -22.77 -8.73 -12.42
N SER A 267 -24.06 -8.39 -12.30
CA SER A 267 -25.16 -9.34 -12.14
C SER A 267 -25.24 -10.33 -13.32
N ALA A 268 -25.03 -9.85 -14.55
CA ALA A 268 -25.01 -10.70 -15.74
C ALA A 268 -23.73 -11.55 -15.84
N ALA A 269 -22.57 -10.99 -15.46
CA ALA A 269 -21.31 -11.72 -15.42
C ALA A 269 -21.35 -12.89 -14.42
N ILE A 270 -21.84 -12.66 -13.19
CA ILE A 270 -22.03 -13.70 -12.17
C ILE A 270 -23.04 -14.75 -12.66
N ALA A 271 -24.18 -14.31 -13.20
CA ALA A 271 -25.20 -15.22 -13.73
C ALA A 271 -24.65 -16.12 -14.83
N ARG A 272 -23.84 -15.57 -15.74
CA ARG A 272 -23.19 -16.34 -16.80
C ARG A 272 -22.24 -17.38 -16.22
N ALA A 273 -21.38 -17.00 -15.29
CA ALA A 273 -20.42 -17.92 -14.68
C ALA A 273 -21.16 -19.07 -13.97
N LEU A 274 -22.19 -18.77 -13.17
CA LEU A 274 -23.00 -19.78 -12.49
C LEU A 274 -23.76 -20.70 -13.45
N CYS A 275 -24.37 -20.16 -14.51
CA CYS A 275 -25.05 -20.99 -15.52
C CYS A 275 -24.07 -21.88 -16.29
N GLN A 276 -22.88 -21.39 -16.63
CA GLN A 276 -21.83 -22.19 -17.25
C GLN A 276 -21.38 -23.32 -16.32
N THR A 277 -21.14 -23.04 -15.04
CA THR A 277 -20.79 -24.07 -14.07
C THR A 277 -21.92 -25.09 -13.90
N LEU A 278 -23.18 -24.65 -13.80
CA LEU A 278 -24.34 -25.54 -13.68
C LEU A 278 -24.50 -26.45 -14.91
N GLY A 279 -24.26 -25.91 -16.11
CA GLY A 279 -24.34 -26.68 -17.36
C GLY A 279 -23.22 -27.71 -17.52
N ASN A 280 -22.04 -27.44 -16.98
CA ASN A 280 -20.88 -28.34 -17.03
C ASN A 280 -20.82 -29.33 -15.84
N ALA A 281 -21.59 -29.09 -14.78
CA ALA A 281 -21.61 -29.90 -13.57
C ALA A 281 -22.23 -31.29 -13.81
N SER A 282 -21.63 -32.30 -13.19
CA SER A 282 -22.22 -33.64 -13.07
C SER A 282 -23.51 -33.62 -12.23
N GLN A 283 -24.29 -34.70 -12.27
CA GLN A 283 -25.54 -34.80 -11.50
C GLN A 283 -25.33 -34.68 -9.99
N GLU A 284 -24.15 -35.07 -9.49
CA GLU A 284 -23.77 -34.99 -8.07
C GLU A 284 -23.34 -33.57 -7.66
N GLU A 285 -22.78 -32.80 -8.59
CA GLU A 285 -22.30 -31.43 -8.36
C GLU A 285 -23.41 -30.39 -8.50
N LYS A 286 -24.44 -30.64 -9.32
CA LYS A 286 -25.57 -29.72 -9.52
C LYS A 286 -26.22 -29.22 -8.22
N PRO A 287 -26.48 -30.06 -7.20
CA PRO A 287 -26.99 -29.60 -5.90
C PRO A 287 -26.09 -28.56 -5.22
N VAL A 288 -24.76 -28.68 -5.34
CA VAL A 288 -23.79 -27.72 -4.78
C VAL A 288 -23.95 -26.37 -5.47
N VAL A 289 -23.96 -26.36 -6.80
CA VAL A 289 -24.13 -25.12 -7.59
C VAL A 289 -25.45 -24.44 -7.25
N ILE A 290 -26.53 -25.21 -7.15
CA ILE A 290 -27.86 -24.70 -6.76
C ILE A 290 -27.84 -24.10 -5.33
N ARG A 291 -27.14 -24.73 -4.38
CA ARG A 291 -27.00 -24.18 -3.01
C ARG A 291 -26.23 -22.86 -3.04
N VAL A 292 -25.13 -22.76 -3.79
CA VAL A 292 -24.39 -21.49 -3.96
C VAL A 292 -25.28 -20.41 -4.59
N ILE A 293 -26.04 -20.73 -5.63
CA ILE A 293 -27.02 -19.79 -6.22
C ILE A 293 -28.01 -19.30 -5.16
N LYS A 294 -28.55 -20.21 -4.33
CA LYS A 294 -29.46 -19.83 -3.22
C LYS A 294 -28.78 -18.90 -2.22
N HIS A 295 -27.53 -19.19 -1.84
CA HIS A 295 -26.78 -18.34 -0.93
C HIS A 295 -26.57 -16.95 -1.53
N LEU A 296 -26.17 -16.83 -2.80
CA LEU A 296 -25.96 -15.52 -3.45
C LEU A 296 -27.25 -14.71 -3.62
N LEU A 297 -28.39 -15.37 -3.87
CA LEU A 297 -29.69 -14.70 -4.07
C LEU A 297 -30.42 -14.34 -2.77
N SER A 298 -30.01 -14.90 -1.62
CA SER A 298 -30.68 -14.63 -0.36
C SER A 298 -30.57 -13.14 0.00
N PRO A 299 -31.68 -12.43 0.28
CA PRO A 299 -31.60 -11.01 0.59
C PRO A 299 -30.89 -10.81 1.93
N LYS A 300 -29.92 -9.89 1.97
CA LYS A 300 -29.36 -9.39 3.23
C LYS A 300 -30.33 -8.37 3.81
N GLN A 301 -30.51 -8.32 5.13
CA GLN A 301 -31.23 -7.23 5.81
C GLN A 301 -30.39 -5.93 5.82
N GLU A 302 -29.85 -5.53 4.67
CA GLU A 302 -29.19 -4.23 4.52
C GLU A 302 -30.26 -3.19 4.18
N ARG A 303 -30.30 -2.09 4.96
CA ARG A 303 -31.31 -1.03 4.82
C ARG A 303 -31.14 -0.19 3.55
N GLU A 304 -29.99 -0.29 2.88
CA GLU A 304 -29.65 0.46 1.67
C GLU A 304 -28.91 -0.44 0.66
N PRO A 305 -29.24 -0.38 -0.64
CA PRO A 305 -28.52 -1.14 -1.67
C PRO A 305 -27.08 -0.62 -1.81
N SER A 306 -26.10 -1.51 -1.56
CA SER A 306 -24.69 -1.21 -1.84
C SER A 306 -24.44 -1.17 -3.35
N LYS A 307 -23.97 -0.03 -3.86
CA LYS A 307 -23.58 0.11 -5.28
C LYS A 307 -22.37 -0.75 -5.67
N PHE A 308 -21.64 -1.29 -4.69
CA PHE A 308 -20.38 -2.00 -4.91
C PHE A 308 -20.54 -3.53 -4.87
N ARG A 309 -21.75 -4.02 -5.13
CA ARG A 309 -22.12 -5.44 -5.22
C ARG A 309 -23.18 -5.63 -6.30
N ALA A 310 -23.37 -6.86 -6.76
CA ALA A 310 -24.46 -7.16 -7.67
C ALA A 310 -25.81 -7.06 -6.96
N ASP A 311 -26.78 -6.39 -7.60
CA ASP A 311 -28.15 -6.39 -7.11
C ASP A 311 -28.76 -7.81 -7.22
N SER A 312 -29.28 -8.34 -6.11
CA SER A 312 -29.81 -9.70 -6.05
C SER A 312 -31.01 -9.90 -6.99
N VAL A 313 -31.85 -8.87 -7.19
CA VAL A 313 -33.01 -8.93 -8.07
C VAL A 313 -32.57 -8.97 -9.54
N GLU A 314 -31.60 -8.14 -9.93
CA GLU A 314 -31.00 -8.16 -11.26
C GLU A 314 -30.24 -9.46 -11.53
N LEU A 315 -29.52 -9.99 -10.54
CA LEU A 315 -28.85 -11.27 -10.62
C LEU A 315 -29.86 -12.41 -10.85
N ALA A 316 -30.96 -12.44 -10.08
CA ALA A 316 -32.04 -13.41 -10.26
C ALA A 316 -32.69 -13.32 -11.65
N LYS A 317 -32.93 -12.10 -12.16
CA LYS A 317 -33.44 -11.87 -13.53
C LYS A 317 -32.47 -12.42 -14.58
N SER A 318 -31.18 -12.11 -14.44
CA SER A 318 -30.13 -12.54 -15.37
C SER A 318 -29.96 -14.05 -15.39
N LEU A 319 -29.97 -14.69 -14.21
CA LEU A 319 -29.95 -16.15 -14.05
C LEU A 319 -31.16 -16.81 -14.71
N THR A 320 -32.37 -16.29 -14.47
CA THR A 320 -33.60 -16.84 -15.06
C THR A 320 -33.58 -16.75 -16.59
N HIS A 321 -33.12 -15.62 -17.13
CA HIS A 321 -33.01 -15.40 -18.56
C HIS A 321 -31.99 -16.36 -19.21
N LEU A 322 -30.79 -16.49 -18.63
CA LEU A 322 -29.74 -17.37 -19.15
C LEU A 322 -30.11 -18.85 -19.02
N ALA A 323 -30.71 -19.26 -17.92
CA ALA A 323 -31.19 -20.63 -17.75
C ALA A 323 -32.28 -21.01 -18.74
N LYS A 324 -33.17 -20.08 -19.10
CA LYS A 324 -34.14 -20.30 -20.18
C LYS A 324 -33.46 -20.51 -21.53
N LYS A 325 -32.42 -19.73 -21.83
CA LYS A 325 -31.64 -19.86 -23.07
C LYS A 325 -30.87 -21.18 -23.14
N GLN A 326 -30.41 -21.70 -22.00
CA GLN A 326 -29.62 -22.93 -21.91
C GLN A 326 -30.43 -24.19 -21.58
N GLY A 327 -31.76 -24.09 -21.43
CA GLY A 327 -32.62 -25.24 -21.08
C GLY A 327 -32.55 -25.68 -19.60
N LEU A 328 -31.94 -24.88 -18.71
CA LEU A 328 -31.72 -25.18 -17.28
C LEU A 328 -32.82 -24.62 -16.36
N SER A 329 -33.94 -24.11 -16.90
CA SER A 329 -34.98 -23.42 -16.11
C SER A 329 -35.59 -24.23 -14.97
N LYS A 330 -35.53 -25.58 -15.03
CA LYS A 330 -36.08 -26.45 -13.99
C LYS A 330 -35.18 -26.53 -12.74
N GLU A 331 -33.90 -26.20 -12.88
CA GLU A 331 -32.89 -26.35 -11.84
C GLU A 331 -32.69 -25.06 -11.01
N ILE A 332 -33.10 -23.90 -11.53
CA ILE A 332 -32.92 -22.60 -10.83
C ILE A 332 -34.01 -22.36 -9.78
N PRO A 333 -33.64 -21.98 -8.53
CA PRO A 333 -34.59 -21.58 -7.50
C PRO A 333 -35.42 -20.36 -7.94
N LYS A 334 -36.75 -20.41 -7.75
CA LYS A 334 -37.61 -19.24 -7.96
C LYS A 334 -37.36 -18.19 -6.85
N PRO A 335 -37.27 -16.89 -7.18
CA PRO A 335 -37.08 -15.86 -6.16
C PRO A 335 -38.27 -15.81 -5.19
N LYS A 336 -38.01 -15.79 -3.89
CA LYS A 336 -39.03 -15.56 -2.85
C LYS A 336 -39.28 -14.04 -2.74
N THR A 337 -40.47 -13.58 -3.12
CA THR A 337 -40.91 -12.19 -2.92
C THR A 337 -41.46 -12.01 -1.51
N THR A 338 -40.65 -11.52 -0.59
CA THR A 338 -41.11 -11.18 0.77
C THR A 338 -41.66 -9.75 0.78
N LYS A 339 -42.98 -9.59 0.98
CA LYS A 339 -43.64 -8.30 1.24
C LYS A 339 -43.49 -7.94 2.71
N GLN A 340 -42.47 -7.18 3.10
CA GLN A 340 -42.48 -6.46 4.38
C GLN A 340 -41.95 -5.04 4.19
N GLY A 341 -42.80 -4.05 4.44
CA GLY A 341 -42.45 -2.64 4.38
C GLY A 341 -41.59 -2.23 5.59
N PRO A 342 -40.66 -1.26 5.47
CA PRO A 342 -39.78 -0.89 6.56
C PRO A 342 -40.54 -0.09 7.64
N ARG A 343 -40.41 -0.50 8.90
CA ARG A 343 -40.82 0.29 10.08
C ARG A 343 -39.61 1.15 10.50
N VAL A 344 -39.80 2.47 10.51
CA VAL A 344 -38.75 3.47 10.76
C VAL A 344 -38.43 3.55 12.26
N MET A 345 -37.17 3.33 12.63
CA MET A 345 -36.57 3.89 13.85
C MET A 345 -35.13 4.31 13.56
N SER A 346 -34.82 5.57 13.89
CA SER A 346 -33.58 6.28 13.63
C SER A 346 -32.64 6.24 14.82
N TYR A 347 -31.32 6.08 14.59
CA TYR A 347 -30.25 6.64 15.41
C TYR A 347 -28.92 6.69 14.62
N GLY A 348 -28.13 7.75 14.86
CA GLY A 348 -26.66 7.76 14.80
C GLY A 348 -25.98 8.08 13.46
N SER A 349 -25.78 9.37 13.18
CA SER A 349 -25.00 9.92 12.06
C SER A 349 -23.51 9.60 12.13
N SER A 350 -22.92 9.14 11.02
CA SER A 350 -21.50 9.32 10.70
C SER A 350 -21.36 9.99 9.32
N SER A 351 -20.40 10.91 9.25
CA SER A 351 -20.09 11.84 8.15
C SER A 351 -20.12 11.24 6.73
N PRO A 352 -20.53 12.00 5.69
CA PRO A 352 -20.63 11.51 4.32
C PRO A 352 -19.24 11.38 3.69
N GLU A 353 -18.66 10.19 3.67
CA GLU A 353 -17.55 9.86 2.77
C GLU A 353 -18.05 9.83 1.31
N ASP A 354 -17.18 10.26 0.39
CA ASP A 354 -17.42 10.38 -1.05
C ASP A 354 -17.98 9.06 -1.63
N LYS A 355 -19.27 9.06 -2.00
CA LYS A 355 -20.07 7.86 -2.35
C LYS A 355 -19.74 7.25 -3.72
N SER A 356 -18.64 7.66 -4.35
CA SER A 356 -18.29 7.28 -5.72
C SER A 356 -17.25 6.15 -5.81
N VAL A 357 -16.40 5.97 -4.80
CA VAL A 357 -15.27 5.01 -4.86
C VAL A 357 -15.55 3.78 -3.99
N PRO A 358 -15.29 2.54 -4.47
CA PRO A 358 -15.49 1.36 -3.65
C PRO A 358 -14.58 1.36 -2.42
N PRO A 359 -15.09 0.95 -1.24
CA PRO A 359 -14.33 1.04 0.00
C PRO A 359 -13.17 0.04 -0.01
N VAL A 360 -11.97 0.50 0.31
CA VAL A 360 -10.77 -0.33 0.48
C VAL A 360 -10.06 0.07 1.77
N ALA A 361 -9.63 -0.91 2.55
CA ALA A 361 -8.91 -0.69 3.80
C ALA A 361 -7.61 0.10 3.54
N GLY A 362 -7.43 1.20 4.27
CA GLY A 362 -6.24 2.04 4.20
C GLY A 362 -6.32 3.23 3.24
N THR A 363 -7.41 3.43 2.50
CA THR A 363 -7.61 4.61 1.62
C THR A 363 -7.55 5.92 2.39
N SER A 364 -8.15 5.98 3.59
CA SER A 364 -8.09 7.12 4.51
C SER A 364 -6.93 7.03 5.51
N GLY A 365 -5.96 6.14 5.25
CA GLY A 365 -4.89 5.80 6.18
C GLY A 365 -5.23 4.59 7.05
N ARG A 366 -4.18 3.93 7.54
CA ARG A 366 -4.26 2.73 8.36
C ARG A 366 -4.73 3.07 9.78
N GLN A 367 -5.62 2.25 10.34
CA GLN A 367 -6.37 2.57 11.57
C GLN A 367 -5.91 1.79 12.81
N TYR A 368 -4.81 1.03 12.73
CA TYR A 368 -4.25 0.26 13.85
C TYR A 368 -2.77 0.61 14.06
N VAL A 369 -2.07 0.00 15.03
CA VAL A 369 -0.60 0.09 15.17
C VAL A 369 0.09 -1.06 14.41
N LEU A 370 1.31 -0.86 13.89
CA LEU A 370 2.11 -1.99 13.39
C LEU A 370 3.07 -2.40 14.48
N GLN A 371 2.84 -3.60 15.01
CA GLN A 371 3.75 -4.26 15.93
C GLN A 371 4.85 -4.95 15.12
N TYR A 372 6.10 -4.81 15.54
CA TYR A 372 7.23 -5.47 14.89
C TYR A 372 8.08 -6.19 15.92
N ALA A 373 8.61 -7.34 15.52
CA ALA A 373 9.44 -8.22 16.34
C ALA A 373 10.94 -7.89 16.32
N ASP A 374 11.39 -6.87 15.57
CA ASP A 374 12.83 -6.58 15.41
C ASP A 374 13.49 -5.97 16.67
N LEU A 375 12.80 -5.94 17.81
CA LEU A 375 13.36 -5.52 19.09
C LEU A 375 13.78 -6.77 19.89
N CYS A 376 15.03 -7.18 19.66
CA CYS A 376 15.88 -7.96 20.57
C CYS A 376 15.39 -9.37 20.95
N GLU A 377 15.75 -10.37 20.14
CA GLU A 377 16.09 -11.72 20.66
C GLU A 377 17.60 -12.02 20.54
N ASP A 378 18.39 -11.16 19.91
CA ASP A 378 19.85 -11.34 19.86
C ASP A 378 20.53 -10.44 20.93
N ASN A 379 21.11 -11.08 21.95
CA ASN A 379 21.96 -10.54 23.03
C ASN A 379 21.28 -10.04 24.32
N ALA A 380 20.43 -10.87 24.93
CA ALA A 380 20.07 -10.73 26.35
C ALA A 380 20.42 -12.00 27.14
N ALA A 381 21.66 -12.45 27.00
CA ALA A 381 22.33 -13.28 27.98
C ALA A 381 23.83 -13.03 27.79
N GLU A 382 24.52 -12.82 28.91
CA GLU A 382 25.97 -12.60 29.04
C GLU A 382 26.41 -11.13 28.92
N ASP A 383 26.86 -10.62 30.06
CA ASP A 383 27.71 -9.44 30.31
C ASP A 383 27.01 -8.24 30.95
N ALA A 384 26.58 -8.44 32.20
CA ALA A 384 26.50 -7.39 33.20
C ALA A 384 27.23 -7.85 34.47
N GLU A 385 28.56 -7.73 34.45
CA GLU A 385 29.35 -7.61 35.68
C GLU A 385 29.70 -6.14 35.89
N ASP A 386 29.11 -5.60 36.97
CA ASP A 386 29.67 -4.67 37.94
C ASP A 386 30.70 -3.61 37.50
N THR A 387 30.35 -2.35 37.71
CA THR A 387 31.05 -1.54 38.72
C THR A 387 30.21 -0.32 39.11
N GLU A 388 30.20 -0.11 40.42
CA GLU A 388 29.48 0.88 41.20
C GLU A 388 30.00 2.30 40.95
N ASP A 389 29.13 3.31 41.12
CA ASP A 389 29.47 4.55 41.82
C ASP A 389 28.19 5.25 42.29
N THR A 390 28.04 5.23 43.61
CA THR A 390 27.15 5.94 44.56
C THR A 390 27.23 7.47 44.29
N GLU A 391 26.20 8.32 44.41
CA GLU A 391 25.46 8.72 45.62
C GLU A 391 24.18 9.50 45.26
N GLY A 392 23.11 9.35 46.05
CA GLY A 392 21.91 10.20 45.95
C GLY A 392 20.68 9.57 46.62
N ALA A 393 20.41 9.98 47.85
CA ALA A 393 19.50 9.38 48.83
C ALA A 393 18.00 9.29 48.48
N GLU A 394 17.41 8.19 48.95
CA GLU A 394 16.11 8.00 49.62
C GLU A 394 14.82 8.53 48.97
N ASP A 395 14.02 7.59 48.45
CA ASP A 395 12.64 7.33 48.91
C ASP A 395 12.18 5.96 48.39
N THR A 396 12.13 4.98 49.29
CA THR A 396 11.81 3.57 49.02
C THR A 396 10.31 3.35 49.24
N GLU A 397 9.55 3.25 48.16
CA GLU A 397 8.24 2.59 48.15
C GLU A 397 8.40 1.28 47.35
N GLU A 398 8.41 0.16 48.07
CA GLU A 398 8.42 -1.19 47.53
C GLU A 398 7.16 -1.44 46.69
N PHE A 399 7.29 -1.40 45.36
CA PHE A 399 6.37 -2.13 44.48
C PHE A 399 7.06 -3.38 43.96
N LYS A 400 6.90 -4.47 44.74
CA LYS A 400 6.99 -5.83 44.22
C LYS A 400 5.94 -6.00 43.12
N ASN A 401 6.40 -6.06 41.88
CA ASN A 401 5.72 -6.76 40.80
C ASN A 401 6.78 -7.17 39.78
N GLY A 402 7.51 -8.23 40.14
CA GLY A 402 7.98 -9.18 39.13
C GLY A 402 6.76 -9.93 38.65
N ASP A 403 6.03 -9.37 37.69
CA ASP A 403 5.07 -10.12 36.89
C ASP A 403 4.83 -9.45 35.54
N VAL A 404 4.82 -10.30 34.50
CA VAL A 404 4.23 -10.06 33.18
C VAL A 404 4.97 -9.12 32.21
N VAL A 405 6.05 -9.60 31.58
CA VAL A 405 6.27 -9.31 30.15
C VAL A 405 5.26 -10.16 29.36
N SER A 406 3.98 -9.76 29.38
CA SER A 406 2.93 -10.46 28.62
C SER A 406 3.17 -10.27 27.13
N ASN A 407 3.36 -11.40 26.45
CA ASN A 407 2.82 -11.71 25.13
C ASN A 407 2.26 -10.53 24.33
N LEU A 408 3.14 -9.67 23.84
CA LEU A 408 2.77 -8.63 22.89
C LEU A 408 2.54 -9.32 21.54
N ALA A 409 1.28 -9.39 21.08
CA ALA A 409 0.94 -10.05 19.82
C ALA A 409 1.80 -9.49 18.66
N ARG A 410 2.44 -10.37 17.88
CA ARG A 410 3.32 -10.01 16.75
C ARG A 410 2.56 -9.68 15.46
N HIS A 411 1.23 -9.71 15.51
CA HIS A 411 0.30 -9.50 14.41
C HIS A 411 -0.70 -8.42 14.81
N PRO A 412 -1.38 -7.76 13.85
CA PRO A 412 -2.43 -6.82 14.20
C PRO A 412 -3.60 -7.54 14.88
N VAL A 413 -4.20 -6.88 15.89
CA VAL A 413 -5.29 -7.41 16.72
C VAL A 413 -6.50 -6.47 16.62
N PRO A 414 -7.65 -6.92 16.08
CA PRO A 414 -8.88 -6.13 16.03
C PRO A 414 -9.39 -5.73 17.42
N ALA A 415 -10.18 -4.65 17.48
CA ALA A 415 -10.74 -4.16 18.75
C ALA A 415 -11.75 -5.16 19.38
N ASP A 416 -12.37 -5.99 18.56
CA ASP A 416 -13.35 -7.02 18.88
C ASP A 416 -12.75 -8.43 19.00
N GLU A 417 -11.43 -8.56 19.10
CA GLU A 417 -10.72 -9.84 19.11
C GLU A 417 -11.24 -10.83 20.16
N ALA A 418 -11.52 -10.35 21.37
CA ALA A 418 -12.02 -11.21 22.45
C ALA A 418 -13.35 -11.89 22.08
N HIS A 419 -14.27 -11.15 21.46
CA HIS A 419 -15.55 -11.69 21.00
C HIS A 419 -15.37 -12.64 19.82
N ARG A 420 -14.49 -12.26 18.88
CA ARG A 420 -14.15 -13.09 17.71
C ARG A 420 -13.57 -14.44 18.13
N LEU A 421 -12.65 -14.46 19.09
CA LEU A 421 -12.05 -15.69 19.62
C LEU A 421 -13.03 -16.49 20.47
N GLN A 422 -13.87 -15.84 21.27
CA GLN A 422 -14.96 -16.52 22.00
C GLN A 422 -15.88 -17.29 21.04
N TRP A 423 -16.19 -16.71 19.87
CA TRP A 423 -16.97 -17.41 18.85
C TRP A 423 -16.24 -18.63 18.31
N VAL A 424 -14.95 -18.51 17.99
CA VAL A 424 -14.13 -19.64 17.52
C VAL A 424 -14.07 -20.75 18.58
N ASP A 425 -13.95 -20.38 19.85
CA ASP A 425 -13.89 -21.34 20.96
C ASP A 425 -15.21 -22.05 21.24
N LYS A 426 -16.35 -21.38 20.99
CA LYS A 426 -17.66 -22.04 21.10
C LYS A 426 -17.85 -23.07 19.98
N HIS A 427 -17.34 -22.78 18.78
CA HIS A 427 -17.46 -23.65 17.61
C HIS A 427 -16.15 -24.40 17.35
N ARG A 428 -15.63 -25.16 18.31
CA ARG A 428 -14.28 -25.78 18.22
C ARG A 428 -14.06 -26.65 16.97
N ASN A 429 -15.13 -27.26 16.46
CA ASN A 429 -15.08 -28.12 15.28
C ASN A 429 -15.33 -27.37 13.96
N ILE A 430 -15.55 -26.04 13.99
CA ILE A 430 -15.91 -25.27 12.79
C ILE A 430 -14.90 -25.48 11.66
N VAL A 431 -13.61 -25.42 11.96
CA VAL A 431 -12.53 -25.58 10.96
C VAL A 431 -12.61 -26.95 10.30
N SER A 432 -12.80 -28.03 11.08
CA SER A 432 -12.94 -29.38 10.53
C SER A 432 -14.25 -29.57 9.76
N CYS A 433 -15.35 -28.99 10.22
CA CYS A 433 -16.67 -29.13 9.61
C CYS A 433 -16.77 -28.43 8.26
N ILE A 434 -16.09 -27.28 8.10
CA ILE A 434 -16.13 -26.53 6.84
C ILE A 434 -14.93 -26.80 5.92
N MET A 435 -13.98 -27.63 6.37
CA MET A 435 -12.84 -28.03 5.57
C MET A 435 -13.31 -28.73 4.30
N GLY A 436 -12.87 -28.27 3.13
CA GLY A 436 -13.16 -28.97 1.89
C GLY A 436 -14.57 -28.78 1.35
N LEU A 437 -15.40 -27.89 1.90
CA LEU A 437 -16.78 -27.75 1.45
C LEU A 437 -16.86 -27.40 -0.05
N PRO A 438 -17.62 -28.17 -0.85
CA PRO A 438 -17.75 -27.93 -2.29
C PRO A 438 -18.30 -26.54 -2.63
N GLU A 439 -19.18 -25.99 -1.80
CA GLU A 439 -19.74 -24.65 -1.97
C GLU A 439 -18.66 -23.57 -1.88
N LEU A 440 -17.74 -23.71 -0.91
CA LEU A 440 -16.62 -22.78 -0.73
C LEU A 440 -15.60 -22.91 -1.85
N HIS A 441 -15.32 -24.14 -2.33
CA HIS A 441 -14.46 -24.37 -3.48
C HIS A 441 -15.01 -23.73 -4.75
N LEU A 442 -16.32 -23.91 -5.01
CA LEU A 442 -16.98 -23.27 -6.14
C LEU A 442 -16.88 -21.73 -6.08
N LEU A 443 -17.08 -21.14 -4.91
CA LEU A 443 -16.92 -19.69 -4.73
C LEU A 443 -15.48 -19.23 -4.97
N CYS A 444 -14.48 -20.00 -4.51
CA CYS A 444 -13.07 -19.77 -4.82
C CYS A 444 -12.80 -19.83 -6.33
N ASP A 445 -13.31 -20.84 -7.04
CA ASP A 445 -13.13 -20.98 -8.49
C ASP A 445 -13.74 -19.82 -9.28
N LEU A 446 -14.93 -19.36 -8.89
CA LEU A 446 -15.57 -18.20 -9.50
C LEU A 446 -14.74 -16.92 -9.32
N ALA A 447 -14.19 -16.70 -8.12
CA ALA A 447 -13.35 -15.53 -7.85
C ALA A 447 -12.01 -15.59 -8.61
N ARG A 448 -11.37 -16.77 -8.64
CA ARG A 448 -10.16 -17.01 -9.42
C ARG A 448 -10.38 -16.68 -10.89
N GLY A 449 -11.49 -17.15 -11.47
CA GLY A 449 -11.87 -16.85 -12.86
C GLY A 449 -12.13 -15.35 -13.11
N ALA A 450 -12.82 -14.67 -12.18
CA ALA A 450 -13.16 -13.26 -12.31
C ALA A 450 -11.93 -12.33 -12.24
N LEU A 451 -11.01 -12.60 -11.31
CA LEU A 451 -9.78 -11.82 -11.13
C LEU A 451 -8.63 -12.29 -12.03
N LYS A 452 -8.75 -13.47 -12.63
CA LYS A 452 -7.66 -14.16 -13.35
C LYS A 452 -6.40 -14.27 -12.50
N CYS A 453 -6.56 -14.51 -11.19
CA CYS A 453 -5.46 -14.74 -10.28
C CYS A 453 -5.10 -16.23 -10.22
N ASP A 454 -4.02 -16.58 -9.52
CA ASP A 454 -3.58 -17.98 -9.42
C ASP A 454 -4.47 -18.75 -8.46
N ASP A 455 -4.69 -18.19 -7.25
CA ASP A 455 -5.39 -18.89 -6.18
C ASP A 455 -6.44 -18.00 -5.49
N ALA A 456 -7.54 -18.62 -5.08
CA ALA A 456 -8.50 -18.05 -4.14
C ALA A 456 -8.62 -18.97 -2.90
N LEU A 457 -8.85 -18.37 -1.74
CA LEU A 457 -8.85 -19.04 -0.45
C LEU A 457 -9.99 -18.52 0.45
N VAL A 458 -10.62 -19.44 1.18
CA VAL A 458 -11.44 -19.12 2.35
C VAL A 458 -10.67 -19.57 3.58
N SER A 459 -10.59 -18.71 4.59
CA SER A 459 -9.87 -19.01 5.83
C SER A 459 -10.63 -18.59 7.08
N ILE A 460 -10.39 -19.31 8.17
CA ILE A 460 -10.76 -18.93 9.54
C ILE A 460 -9.50 -18.50 10.27
N ILE A 461 -9.56 -17.38 10.98
CA ILE A 461 -8.45 -16.92 11.80
C ILE A 461 -8.67 -17.45 13.22
N GLY A 462 -7.76 -18.29 13.72
CA GLY A 462 -7.80 -18.79 15.09
C GLY A 462 -7.05 -17.90 16.06
N HIS A 463 -6.66 -18.48 17.19
CA HIS A 463 -5.80 -17.84 18.19
C HIS A 463 -4.43 -17.49 17.63
N ASN A 464 -3.72 -18.51 17.11
CA ASN A 464 -2.30 -18.40 16.75
C ASN A 464 -2.03 -18.53 15.25
N ALA A 465 -3.03 -18.95 14.47
CA ALA A 465 -2.86 -19.20 13.05
C ALA A 465 -4.13 -18.93 12.24
N VAL A 466 -3.93 -18.70 10.96
CA VAL A 466 -4.95 -18.68 9.92
C VAL A 466 -5.07 -20.10 9.34
N HIS A 467 -6.28 -20.65 9.37
CA HIS A 467 -6.61 -21.98 8.86
C HIS A 467 -7.30 -21.82 7.52
N VAL A 468 -6.68 -22.34 6.45
CA VAL A 468 -7.29 -22.34 5.12
C VAL A 468 -8.25 -23.52 5.03
N VAL A 469 -9.54 -23.22 4.85
CA VAL A 469 -10.62 -24.23 4.85
C VAL A 469 -11.08 -24.61 3.45
N ALA A 470 -10.89 -23.74 2.47
CA ALA A 470 -11.12 -24.03 1.06
C ALA A 470 -10.14 -23.26 0.18
N SER A 471 -9.69 -23.85 -0.92
CA SER A 471 -8.85 -23.16 -1.89
C SER A 471 -8.95 -23.77 -3.29
N THR A 472 -8.73 -22.97 -4.33
CA THR A 472 -8.58 -23.49 -5.71
C THR A 472 -7.34 -24.33 -5.91
N ASN A 473 -6.33 -24.21 -5.03
CA ASN A 473 -5.10 -24.98 -5.09
C ASN A 473 -4.99 -25.87 -3.84
N PRO A 474 -4.94 -27.20 -4.03
CA PRO A 474 -4.86 -28.16 -2.93
C PRO A 474 -3.69 -27.95 -1.98
N ALA A 475 -2.58 -27.33 -2.42
CA ALA A 475 -1.43 -27.05 -1.56
C ALA A 475 -1.73 -26.06 -0.43
N TRP A 476 -2.77 -25.23 -0.58
CA TRP A 476 -3.22 -24.33 0.47
C TRP A 476 -4.25 -24.96 1.40
N GLN A 477 -5.02 -25.95 0.94
CA GLN A 477 -6.13 -26.49 1.70
C GLN A 477 -5.64 -27.25 2.95
N GLY A 478 -6.21 -26.91 4.11
CA GLY A 478 -5.78 -27.47 5.39
C GLY A 478 -4.49 -26.83 5.94
N SER A 479 -3.85 -25.94 5.19
CA SER A 479 -2.64 -25.25 5.64
C SER A 479 -2.93 -24.30 6.81
N ARG A 480 -1.95 -24.22 7.70
CA ARG A 480 -2.00 -23.40 8.91
C ARG A 480 -0.88 -22.37 8.86
N ILE A 481 -1.27 -21.11 8.64
CA ILE A 481 -0.32 -19.99 8.46
C ILE A 481 -0.22 -19.22 9.77
N PRO A 482 0.97 -19.03 10.37
CA PRO A 482 1.14 -18.17 11.54
C PRO A 482 0.55 -16.77 11.31
N ARG A 483 -0.09 -16.18 12.33
CA ARG A 483 -0.82 -14.91 12.15
C ARG A 483 0.06 -13.74 11.71
N ASP A 484 1.30 -13.73 12.17
CA ASP A 484 2.34 -12.76 11.81
C ASP A 484 2.88 -12.96 10.38
N GLN A 485 2.63 -14.13 9.77
CA GLN A 485 2.98 -14.45 8.38
C GLN A 485 1.78 -14.35 7.42
N SER A 486 0.67 -13.74 7.84
CA SER A 486 -0.58 -13.72 7.07
C SER A 486 -1.12 -12.31 6.81
N MET A 487 -1.30 -11.97 5.53
CA MET A 487 -2.04 -10.79 5.10
C MET A 487 -3.51 -10.82 5.54
N CYS A 488 -4.10 -11.99 5.76
CA CYS A 488 -5.49 -12.14 6.22
C CYS A 488 -5.70 -11.47 7.58
N CYS A 489 -4.70 -11.51 8.47
CA CYS A 489 -4.76 -10.84 9.77
C CYS A 489 -4.85 -9.32 9.63
N HIS A 490 -4.29 -8.74 8.57
CA HIS A 490 -4.42 -7.31 8.28
C HIS A 490 -5.77 -6.97 7.64
N ALA A 491 -6.40 -7.91 6.94
CA ALA A 491 -7.68 -7.71 6.27
C ALA A 491 -8.86 -7.67 7.24
N ILE A 492 -8.80 -8.40 8.36
CA ILE A 492 -9.85 -8.39 9.40
C ILE A 492 -9.81 -7.17 10.32
N MET A 493 -8.82 -6.28 10.17
CA MET A 493 -8.67 -5.10 11.03
C MET A 493 -9.74 -4.03 10.79
N THR A 494 -10.45 -4.11 9.67
CA THR A 494 -11.58 -3.23 9.33
C THR A 494 -12.65 -4.06 8.62
N GLY A 495 -13.89 -3.57 8.55
CA GLY A 495 -14.93 -4.21 7.74
C GLY A 495 -14.77 -4.04 6.21
N ALA A 496 -13.80 -3.24 5.76
CA ALA A 496 -13.53 -3.01 4.34
C ALA A 496 -12.52 -4.03 3.79
N PRO A 497 -12.60 -4.40 2.49
CA PRO A 497 -11.64 -5.28 1.85
C PRO A 497 -10.23 -4.69 1.79
N LEU A 498 -9.21 -5.54 1.87
CA LEU A 498 -7.80 -5.16 1.76
C LEU A 498 -7.26 -5.52 0.38
N LEU A 499 -6.92 -4.50 -0.42
CA LEU A 499 -6.24 -4.64 -1.70
C LEU A 499 -4.75 -4.31 -1.54
N VAL A 500 -3.87 -5.22 -1.97
CA VAL A 500 -2.43 -5.07 -1.92
C VAL A 500 -1.86 -5.45 -3.28
N ARG A 501 -1.54 -4.42 -4.08
CA ARG A 501 -0.98 -4.61 -5.43
C ARG A 501 0.51 -4.96 -5.43
N PHE A 502 1.26 -4.51 -4.43
CA PHE A 502 2.72 -4.66 -4.39
C PHE A 502 3.14 -5.06 -2.96
N PRO A 503 2.82 -6.28 -2.51
CA PRO A 503 3.14 -6.72 -1.15
C PRO A 503 4.64 -6.68 -0.86
N GLU A 504 5.49 -6.86 -1.86
CA GLU A 504 6.95 -6.78 -1.79
C GLU A 504 7.47 -5.34 -1.56
N ALA A 505 6.67 -4.33 -1.95
CA ALA A 505 6.95 -2.92 -1.74
C ALA A 505 6.30 -2.37 -0.46
N ASP A 506 5.33 -3.08 0.13
CA ASP A 506 4.58 -2.65 1.30
C ASP A 506 5.28 -3.13 2.57
N ILE A 507 5.66 -2.18 3.43
CA ILE A 507 6.38 -2.52 4.66
C ILE A 507 5.61 -3.45 5.59
N ARG A 508 4.29 -3.60 5.47
CA ARG A 508 3.51 -4.54 6.28
C ARG A 508 3.79 -5.99 5.89
N PHE A 509 4.13 -6.24 4.63
CA PHE A 509 4.09 -7.58 4.04
C PHE A 509 5.42 -8.02 3.42
N HIS A 510 6.32 -7.09 3.04
CA HIS A 510 7.56 -7.42 2.31
C HIS A 510 8.42 -8.50 2.97
N SER A 511 8.39 -8.59 4.30
CA SER A 511 9.14 -9.56 5.08
C SER A 511 8.45 -10.90 5.28
N MET A 512 7.18 -11.06 4.89
CA MET A 512 6.43 -12.31 5.03
C MET A 512 6.95 -13.37 4.05
N ASP A 513 7.02 -14.62 4.50
CA ASP A 513 7.61 -15.71 3.70
C ASP A 513 6.87 -15.94 2.37
N ILE A 514 5.55 -15.79 2.36
CA ILE A 514 4.74 -15.92 1.13
C ILE A 514 5.08 -14.83 0.10
N VAL A 515 5.42 -13.63 0.54
CA VAL A 515 5.81 -12.53 -0.34
C VAL A 515 7.22 -12.75 -0.86
N ARG A 516 8.14 -13.19 0.00
CA ARG A 516 9.51 -13.54 -0.40
C ARG A 516 9.54 -14.74 -1.36
N SER A 517 8.58 -15.65 -1.23
CA SER A 517 8.39 -16.83 -2.11
C SER A 517 7.72 -16.50 -3.44
N GLY A 518 7.32 -15.25 -3.67
CA GLY A 518 6.87 -14.80 -5.00
C GLY A 518 5.42 -14.33 -5.10
N ILE A 519 4.65 -14.27 -4.02
CA ILE A 519 3.33 -13.60 -4.06
C ILE A 519 3.52 -12.11 -4.34
N ARG A 520 2.82 -11.60 -5.36
CA ARG A 520 2.91 -10.22 -5.86
C ARG A 520 1.56 -9.50 -5.92
N PHE A 521 0.49 -10.15 -5.45
CA PHE A 521 -0.84 -9.54 -5.35
C PHE A 521 -1.65 -10.25 -4.26
N TYR A 522 -2.43 -9.48 -3.52
CA TYR A 522 -3.41 -9.97 -2.57
C TYR A 522 -4.66 -9.07 -2.60
N PHE A 523 -5.84 -9.69 -2.64
CA PHE A 523 -7.10 -9.00 -2.46
C PHE A 523 -8.02 -9.82 -1.56
N GLY A 524 -8.30 -9.33 -0.36
CA GLY A 524 -9.01 -10.09 0.67
C GLY A 524 -10.20 -9.34 1.27
N PHE A 525 -11.33 -10.02 1.32
CA PHE A 525 -12.55 -9.56 1.98
C PHE A 525 -12.66 -10.19 3.36
N PRO A 526 -12.89 -9.41 4.42
CA PRO A 526 -13.22 -9.98 5.72
C PRO A 526 -14.56 -10.73 5.64
N VAL A 527 -14.60 -11.95 6.16
CA VAL A 527 -15.84 -12.73 6.28
C VAL A 527 -16.51 -12.33 7.59
N MET A 528 -17.47 -11.43 7.47
CA MET A 528 -18.26 -10.92 8.57
C MET A 528 -19.38 -11.91 8.88
N ILE A 529 -19.49 -12.30 10.15
CA ILE A 529 -20.65 -13.05 10.65
C ILE A 529 -21.39 -12.20 11.66
N MET A 530 -22.69 -12.46 11.85
CA MET A 530 -23.44 -11.93 12.98
C MET A 530 -23.53 -12.98 14.09
N TYR A 531 -23.39 -12.54 15.35
CA TYR A 531 -23.48 -13.46 16.47
C TYR A 531 -24.19 -12.86 17.69
N GLY A 532 -25.11 -13.66 18.25
CA GLY A 532 -25.92 -13.34 19.43
C GLY A 532 -27.07 -12.36 19.20
N ASP A 533 -28.02 -12.33 20.14
CA ASP A 533 -29.26 -11.52 20.09
C ASP A 533 -29.02 -9.99 19.98
N GLY A 534 -27.78 -9.55 20.22
CA GLY A 534 -27.38 -8.15 20.14
C GLY A 534 -26.99 -7.65 18.74
N GLY A 535 -27.05 -8.49 17.70
CA GLY A 535 -26.75 -8.09 16.31
C GLY A 535 -25.31 -7.64 16.08
N ARG A 536 -24.36 -8.14 16.88
CA ARG A 536 -22.93 -7.79 16.76
C ARG A 536 -22.32 -8.54 15.58
N SER A 537 -21.48 -7.85 14.81
CA SER A 537 -20.76 -8.44 13.68
C SER A 537 -19.26 -8.27 13.83
N PHE A 538 -18.52 -9.34 13.57
CA PHE A 538 -17.06 -9.39 13.59
C PHE A 538 -16.55 -10.26 12.45
N ALA A 539 -15.30 -10.04 12.04
CA ALA A 539 -14.68 -10.79 10.96
C ALA A 539 -14.03 -12.07 11.51
N ILE A 540 -14.56 -13.26 11.22
CA ILE A 540 -13.96 -14.54 11.68
C ILE A 540 -12.79 -15.01 10.83
N GLY A 541 -12.64 -14.43 9.64
CA GLY A 541 -11.82 -15.00 8.59
C GLY A 541 -11.77 -14.11 7.36
N THR A 542 -11.25 -14.64 6.26
CA THR A 542 -11.19 -13.92 4.99
C THR A 542 -11.53 -14.81 3.81
N PHE A 543 -12.15 -14.19 2.80
CA PHE A 543 -12.17 -14.69 1.43
C PHE A 543 -11.18 -13.87 0.61
N CYS A 544 -10.07 -14.48 0.18
CA CYS A 544 -8.98 -13.76 -0.47
C CYS A 544 -8.52 -14.42 -1.76
N CYS A 545 -7.91 -13.61 -2.61
CA CYS A 545 -7.35 -13.97 -3.91
C CYS A 545 -5.89 -13.53 -3.95
N VAL A 546 -5.02 -14.39 -4.46
CA VAL A 546 -3.57 -14.15 -4.54
C VAL A 546 -3.03 -14.49 -5.93
N ASN A 547 -1.97 -13.81 -6.33
CA ASN A 547 -1.27 -14.06 -7.59
C ASN A 547 0.24 -14.04 -7.34
N ALA A 548 0.92 -15.06 -7.85
CA ALA A 548 2.36 -15.20 -7.84
C ALA A 548 2.99 -14.56 -9.09
N GLY A 549 4.23 -14.11 -8.94
CA GLY A 549 5.07 -13.60 -10.02
C GLY A 549 4.71 -12.22 -10.57
N THR A 550 3.42 -11.85 -10.60
CA THR A 550 2.94 -10.58 -11.15
C THR A 550 1.87 -9.91 -10.28
N THR A 551 1.83 -8.59 -10.33
CA THR A 551 0.74 -7.80 -9.73
C THR A 551 -0.54 -7.90 -10.57
N ARG A 552 -1.68 -7.50 -10.00
CA ARG A 552 -2.96 -7.36 -10.72
C ARG A 552 -3.58 -6.00 -10.43
N GLU A 553 -4.30 -5.50 -11.43
CA GLU A 553 -5.26 -4.41 -11.25
C GLU A 553 -6.65 -5.00 -11.02
N VAL A 554 -7.46 -4.29 -10.25
CA VAL A 554 -8.85 -4.69 -9.96
C VAL A 554 -9.76 -3.60 -10.49
N SER A 555 -10.69 -3.96 -11.37
CA SER A 555 -11.73 -3.03 -11.85
C SER A 555 -12.91 -2.94 -10.86
N GLU A 556 -13.78 -1.95 -11.05
CA GLU A 556 -15.02 -1.82 -10.25
C GLU A 556 -15.92 -3.05 -10.38
N SER A 557 -16.10 -3.58 -11.59
CA SER A 557 -16.86 -4.80 -11.84
C SER A 557 -16.23 -6.02 -11.16
N GLN A 558 -14.91 -6.16 -11.20
CA GLN A 558 -14.19 -7.24 -10.51
C GLN A 558 -14.32 -7.12 -8.98
N TYR A 559 -14.19 -5.91 -8.44
CA TYR A 559 -14.43 -5.64 -7.03
C TYR A 559 -15.83 -6.10 -6.64
N ALA A 560 -16.86 -5.66 -7.37
CA ALA A 560 -18.25 -5.96 -7.06
C ALA A 560 -18.58 -7.45 -7.24
N PHE A 561 -17.94 -8.12 -8.20
CA PHE A 561 -18.06 -9.57 -8.40
C PHE A 561 -17.58 -10.32 -7.15
N VAL A 562 -16.35 -10.05 -6.71
CA VAL A 562 -15.77 -10.73 -5.54
C VAL A 562 -16.47 -10.31 -4.25
N ALA A 563 -16.91 -9.06 -4.14
CA ALA A 563 -17.72 -8.60 -3.02
C ALA A 563 -19.04 -9.36 -2.89
N THR A 564 -19.68 -9.70 -4.02
CA THR A 564 -20.90 -10.53 -4.05
C THR A 564 -20.60 -11.96 -3.64
N LEU A 565 -19.48 -12.54 -4.10
CA LEU A 565 -19.06 -13.87 -3.69
C LEU A 565 -18.69 -13.95 -2.21
N ALA A 566 -18.05 -12.92 -1.65
CA ALA A 566 -17.70 -12.83 -0.24
C ALA A 566 -18.95 -12.89 0.67
N GLU A 567 -20.08 -12.30 0.25
CA GLU A 567 -21.35 -12.50 0.94
C GLU A 567 -21.84 -13.94 0.87
N GLY A 568 -21.68 -14.59 -0.28
CA GLY A 568 -21.98 -16.02 -0.43
C GLY A 568 -21.17 -16.86 0.54
N VAL A 569 -19.87 -16.60 0.66
CA VAL A 569 -18.98 -17.27 1.64
C VAL A 569 -19.47 -17.05 3.06
N ALA A 570 -19.78 -15.81 3.43
CA ALA A 570 -20.31 -15.48 4.76
C ALA A 570 -21.60 -16.27 5.06
N ARG A 571 -22.56 -16.31 4.12
CA ARG A 571 -23.83 -17.04 4.30
C ARG A 571 -23.65 -18.56 4.38
N VAL A 572 -22.70 -19.12 3.64
CA VAL A 572 -22.35 -20.54 3.78
C VAL A 572 -21.81 -20.77 5.19
N MET A 573 -20.86 -19.96 5.65
CA MET A 573 -20.26 -20.10 6.98
C MET A 573 -21.27 -19.89 8.12
N GLU A 574 -22.17 -18.91 8.01
CA GLU A 574 -23.25 -18.66 8.98
C GLU A 574 -24.19 -19.86 9.09
N LYS A 575 -24.67 -20.40 7.96
CA LYS A 575 -25.57 -21.56 7.95
C LYS A 575 -24.93 -22.79 8.59
N PHE A 576 -23.65 -23.04 8.31
CA PHE A 576 -22.93 -24.15 8.93
C PHE A 576 -22.70 -23.93 10.43
N ALA A 577 -22.50 -22.70 10.88
CA ALA A 577 -22.39 -22.40 12.30
C ALA A 577 -23.72 -22.61 13.04
N GLU A 578 -24.86 -22.23 12.44
CA GLU A 578 -26.20 -22.46 12.98
C GLU A 578 -26.50 -23.96 13.13
N GLU A 579 -26.20 -24.77 12.11
CA GLU A 579 -26.41 -26.23 12.16
C GLU A 579 -25.57 -26.93 13.25
N LEU A 580 -24.38 -26.39 13.56
CA LEU A 580 -23.52 -26.90 14.63
C LEU A 580 -24.06 -26.55 16.02
N ASP A 581 -24.64 -25.36 16.19
CA ASP A 581 -25.29 -24.93 17.42
C ASP A 581 -26.59 -25.73 17.69
N GLU A 582 -27.30 -26.20 16.65
CA GLU A 582 -28.49 -27.07 16.79
C GLU A 582 -28.15 -28.55 17.06
N SER A 583 -26.91 -28.97 16.81
CA SER A 583 -26.44 -30.35 16.99
C SER A 583 -25.79 -30.62 18.35
N CYS A 584 -25.63 -29.58 19.18
CA CYS A 584 -25.23 -29.66 20.60
C CYS A 584 -26.43 -29.44 21.51
#